data_AF-A0A843F7C8-F1
#
_entry.id   AF-A0A843F7C8-F1
#
_cell.length_a   1.000
_cell.length_b   1.000
_cell.length_c   1.000
_cell.angle_alpha   90.00
_cell.angle_beta   90.00
_cell.angle_gamma   90.00
#
_symmetry.space_group_name_H-M   'P 1'
#
loop_
_entity.id
_entity.type
_entity.pdbx_description
1 polymer ?
#
loop_
_entity_poly.entity_id
_entity_poly.type
_entity_poly.pdbx_seq_one_letter_code
_entity_poly.pdbx_strand_id
1 'polypeptide(L)'
;MGAADIVPGVSGGTMALITGIYGHLIEAISNIKFGFIKPLFKGNLKGFWNQLLDEIDFKFFIPLVLGIGVAFLTLAKVVTYCMDVHTALTYSFFLGLIIASAVVLFRKLNEISIKTIISAVIGCILTYIFVSLNPIAANHSLIILFFSGMIAICAMILPGISGSFLLLLLGQYKYMLNALHQLHFTEIIVFVVGALIGIL
;
A
#
# COMPACT_ATOMS: atom_id res chain seq x y z
N MET A 1 -2.31 -9.58 4.66
CA MET A 1 -1.75 -8.48 3.86
C MET A 1 -0.69 -8.99 2.89
N GLY A 2 0.45 -9.51 3.34
CA GLY A 2 1.55 -9.88 2.41
C GLY A 2 1.20 -10.85 1.27
N ALA A 3 0.37 -11.88 1.51
CA ALA A 3 -0.08 -12.77 0.44
C ALA A 3 -0.89 -12.04 -0.64
N ALA A 4 -1.64 -11.00 -0.27
CA ALA A 4 -2.38 -10.16 -1.22
C ALA A 4 -1.46 -9.19 -1.95
N ASP A 5 -0.45 -8.63 -1.29
CA ASP A 5 0.48 -7.67 -1.91
C ASP A 5 1.40 -8.31 -2.97
N ILE A 6 1.59 -9.64 -2.92
CA ILE A 6 2.28 -10.42 -3.95
C ILE A 6 1.45 -10.48 -5.25
N VAL A 7 0.13 -10.35 -5.13
CA VAL A 7 -0.79 -10.61 -6.21
C VAL A 7 -1.15 -9.31 -6.93
N PRO A 8 -0.97 -9.25 -8.26
CA PRO A 8 -1.46 -8.12 -9.05
C PRO A 8 -2.98 -7.97 -8.95
N GLY A 9 -3.43 -6.78 -8.55
CA GLY A 9 -4.85 -6.43 -8.47
C GLY A 9 -5.54 -6.70 -7.13
N VAL A 10 -4.85 -7.29 -6.15
CA VAL A 10 -5.36 -7.42 -4.77
C VAL A 10 -4.58 -6.46 -3.86
N SER A 11 -5.29 -5.56 -3.17
CA SER A 11 -4.66 -4.60 -2.25
C SER A 11 -4.55 -5.18 -0.85
N GLY A 12 -3.35 -5.11 -0.25
CA GLY A 12 -3.13 -5.43 1.16
C GLY A 12 -4.03 -4.62 2.10
N GLY A 13 -4.31 -3.36 1.78
CA GLY A 13 -5.27 -2.52 2.52
C GLY A 13 -6.69 -3.07 2.51
N THR A 14 -7.14 -3.64 1.38
CA THR A 14 -8.43 -4.34 1.31
C THR A 14 -8.46 -5.56 2.21
N MET A 15 -7.39 -6.36 2.21
CA MET A 15 -7.31 -7.51 3.11
C MET A 15 -7.27 -7.10 4.58
N ALA A 16 -6.57 -6.02 4.91
CA ALA A 16 -6.58 -5.46 6.26
C ALA A 16 -8.00 -5.10 6.72
N LEU A 17 -8.81 -4.55 5.81
CA LEU A 17 -10.20 -4.19 6.09
C LEU A 17 -11.07 -5.42 6.31
N ILE A 18 -10.93 -6.44 5.46
CA ILE A 18 -11.69 -7.69 5.55
C ILE A 18 -11.33 -8.47 6.82
N THR A 19 -10.05 -8.54 7.18
CA THR A 19 -9.59 -9.22 8.40
C THR A 19 -9.80 -8.40 9.66
N GLY A 20 -10.33 -7.18 9.55
CA GLY A 20 -10.65 -6.31 10.69
C GLY A 20 -9.47 -5.59 11.34
N ILE A 21 -8.25 -5.71 10.78
CA ILE A 21 -7.05 -5.07 11.34
C ILE A 21 -6.81 -3.65 10.80
N TYR A 22 -7.58 -3.22 9.80
CA TYR A 22 -7.41 -1.90 9.15
C TYR A 22 -7.52 -0.72 10.12
N GLY A 23 -8.50 -0.73 11.04
CA GLY A 23 -8.65 0.35 12.01
C GLY A 23 -7.41 0.51 12.89
N HIS A 24 -6.91 -0.61 13.43
CA HIS A 24 -5.69 -0.65 14.24
C HIS A 24 -4.46 -0.23 13.43
N LEU A 25 -4.37 -0.62 12.15
CA LEU A 25 -3.29 -0.19 11.27
C LEU A 25 -3.23 1.34 11.12
N ILE A 26 -4.36 1.98 10.83
CA ILE A 26 -4.43 3.44 10.68
C ILE A 26 -4.11 4.15 11.99
N GLU A 27 -4.64 3.67 13.12
CA GLU A 27 -4.35 4.23 14.44
C GLU A 27 -2.86 4.11 14.80
N ALA A 28 -2.28 2.91 14.60
CA ALA A 28 -0.86 2.66 14.86
C ALA A 28 0.06 3.53 13.99
N ILE A 29 -0.31 3.79 12.73
CA ILE A 29 0.42 4.71 11.84
C ILE A 29 0.29 6.16 12.32
N SER A 30 -0.93 6.62 12.62
CA SER A 30 -1.23 7.99 13.03
C SER A 30 -0.55 8.39 14.35
N ASN A 31 -0.24 7.41 15.20
CA ASN A 31 0.48 7.64 16.45
C ASN A 31 1.98 7.93 16.26
N ILE A 32 2.56 7.66 15.10
CA ILE A 32 3.98 7.89 14.81
C ILE A 32 4.20 9.38 14.55
N LYS A 33 4.82 10.11 15.48
CA LYS A 33 5.04 11.56 15.39
C LYS A 33 6.51 11.94 15.21
N PHE A 34 7.41 10.95 15.15
CA PHE A 34 8.86 11.13 15.12
C PHE A 34 9.38 12.00 16.28
N GLY A 35 8.64 12.07 17.38
CA GLY A 35 9.04 12.84 18.57
C GLY A 35 10.31 12.25 19.19
N PHE A 36 10.45 10.92 19.10
CA PHE A 36 11.63 10.16 19.53
C PHE A 36 12.96 10.62 18.91
N ILE A 37 12.96 11.34 17.77
CA ILE A 37 14.20 11.88 17.19
C ILE A 37 14.77 13.04 18.04
N LYS A 38 13.92 13.83 18.72
CA LYS A 38 14.36 15.01 19.47
C LYS A 38 15.31 14.67 20.65
N PRO A 39 15.05 13.64 21.47
CA PRO A 39 16.00 13.19 22.50
C PRO A 39 17.34 12.71 21.95
N LEU A 40 17.36 12.14 20.73
CA LEU A 40 18.59 11.63 20.10
C LEU A 40 19.57 12.78 19.82
N PHE A 41 19.09 13.91 19.30
CA PHE A 41 19.90 15.12 19.10
C PHE A 41 20.42 15.75 20.41
N LYS A 42 19.80 15.42 21.55
CA LYS A 42 20.22 15.88 22.88
C LYS A 42 21.10 14.86 23.62
N GLY A 43 21.49 13.77 22.98
CA GLY A 43 22.27 12.68 23.60
C GLY A 43 21.51 11.85 24.65
N ASN A 44 20.19 12.04 24.77
CA ASN A 44 19.36 11.33 25.74
C ASN A 44 18.83 10.02 25.16
N LEU A 45 19.65 8.97 25.20
CA LEU A 45 19.30 7.64 24.71
C LEU A 45 18.09 7.05 25.44
N LYS A 46 17.95 7.29 26.75
CA LYS A 46 16.81 6.78 27.53
C LYS A 46 15.50 7.44 27.11
N GLY A 47 15.53 8.76 26.87
CA GLY A 47 14.39 9.52 26.36
C GLY A 47 13.99 9.11 24.94
N PHE A 48 14.96 8.78 24.09
CA PHE A 48 14.73 8.22 22.76
C PHE A 48 13.94 6.92 22.85
N TRP A 49 14.41 5.94 23.63
CA TRP A 49 13.75 4.64 23.74
C TRP A 49 12.35 4.72 24.32
N ASN A 50 12.14 5.56 25.35
CA ASN A 50 10.82 5.76 25.93
C ASN A 50 9.83 6.32 24.90
N GLN A 51 10.20 7.40 24.20
CA GLN A 51 9.33 7.99 23.17
C GLN A 51 9.11 7.06 21.98
N LEU A 52 10.13 6.27 21.59
CA LEU A 52 10.00 5.30 20.50
C LEU A 52 8.98 4.22 20.84
N LEU A 53 9.03 3.68 22.07
CA LEU A 53 8.10 2.66 22.55
C LEU A 53 6.67 3.20 22.77
N ASP A 54 6.54 4.49 23.08
CA ASP A 54 5.23 5.15 23.23
C ASP A 54 4.59 5.46 21.86
N GLU A 55 5.37 5.86 20.86
CA GLU A 55 4.87 6.26 19.54
C GLU A 55 4.66 5.07 18.57
N ILE A 56 5.45 3.99 18.72
CA ILE A 56 5.40 2.84 17.79
C ILE A 56 4.76 1.63 18.49
N ASP A 57 3.63 1.17 17.94
CA ASP A 57 3.01 -0.09 18.37
C ASP A 57 3.78 -1.30 17.83
N PHE A 58 4.89 -1.65 18.49
CA PHE A 58 5.71 -2.80 18.12
C PHE A 58 4.96 -4.13 18.23
N LYS A 59 3.97 -4.25 19.12
CA LYS A 59 3.17 -5.48 19.28
C LYS A 59 2.31 -5.73 18.05
N PHE A 60 1.90 -4.68 17.36
CA PHE A 60 1.18 -4.76 16.10
C PHE A 60 2.12 -4.85 14.89
N PHE A 61 3.11 -3.95 14.79
CA PHE A 61 3.97 -3.87 13.59
C PHE A 61 4.89 -5.08 13.42
N ILE A 62 5.45 -5.65 14.50
CA ILE A 62 6.36 -6.79 14.38
C ILE A 62 5.66 -8.01 13.75
N PRO A 63 4.53 -8.52 14.28
CA PRO A 63 3.81 -9.61 13.64
C PRO A 63 3.34 -9.28 12.23
N LEU A 64 2.92 -8.03 11.97
CA LEU A 64 2.47 -7.62 10.64
C LEU A 64 3.60 -7.69 9.61
N VAL A 65 4.73 -7.04 9.88
CA VAL A 65 5.89 -7.01 8.97
C VAL A 65 6.49 -8.40 8.80
N LEU A 66 6.61 -9.17 9.88
CA LEU A 66 7.07 -10.56 9.80
C LEU A 66 6.09 -11.41 8.97
N GLY A 67 4.79 -11.27 9.18
CA GLY A 67 3.78 -11.98 8.40
C GLY A 67 3.82 -11.60 6.92
N ILE A 68 4.04 -10.33 6.59
CA ILE A 68 4.24 -9.87 5.22
C ILE A 68 5.50 -10.50 4.62
N GLY A 69 6.63 -10.45 5.34
CA GLY A 69 7.91 -11.01 4.89
C GLY A 69 7.86 -12.52 4.69
N VAL A 70 7.29 -13.26 5.64
CA VAL A 70 7.09 -14.72 5.53
C VAL A 70 6.19 -15.05 4.35
N ALA A 71 5.08 -14.31 4.18
CA ALA A 71 4.20 -14.52 3.03
C ALA A 71 4.93 -14.28 1.72
N PHE A 72 5.72 -13.21 1.62
CA PHE A 72 6.51 -12.92 0.42
C PHE A 72 7.50 -14.04 0.10
N LEU A 73 8.28 -14.49 1.08
CA LEU A 73 9.29 -15.54 0.85
C LEU A 73 8.70 -16.91 0.50
N THR A 74 7.54 -17.23 1.07
CA THR A 74 6.92 -18.57 0.91
C THR A 74 5.94 -18.63 -0.25
N LEU A 75 5.07 -17.63 -0.41
CA LEU A 75 4.00 -17.63 -1.41
C LEU A 75 4.39 -16.98 -2.73
N ALA A 76 5.44 -16.16 -2.82
CA ALA A 76 5.78 -15.50 -4.09
C ALA A 76 5.98 -16.52 -5.22
N LYS A 77 6.76 -17.58 -4.98
CA LYS A 77 7.00 -18.63 -5.98
C LYS A 77 5.71 -19.39 -6.36
N VAL A 78 4.84 -19.65 -5.37
CA VAL A 78 3.58 -20.37 -5.60
C VAL A 78 2.63 -19.54 -6.44
N VAL A 79 2.46 -18.26 -6.09
CA VAL A 79 1.59 -17.34 -6.83
C VAL A 79 2.11 -17.15 -8.26
N THR A 80 3.41 -16.92 -8.44
CA THR A 80 4.01 -16.80 -9.78
C THR A 80 3.78 -18.06 -10.61
N TYR A 81 4.02 -19.25 -10.04
CA TYR A 81 3.74 -20.51 -10.71
C TYR A 81 2.28 -20.65 -11.13
N CYS A 82 1.34 -20.31 -10.24
CA CYS A 82 -0.09 -20.34 -10.56
C CYS A 82 -0.48 -19.31 -11.63
N MET A 83 0.18 -18.16 -11.69
CA MET A 83 -0.03 -17.17 -12.74
C MET A 83 0.49 -17.63 -14.10
N ASP A 84 1.64 -18.32 -14.12
CA ASP A 84 2.28 -18.79 -15.35
C ASP A 84 1.62 -20.06 -15.91
N VAL A 85 1.24 -21.01 -15.04
CA VAL A 85 0.71 -22.33 -15.45
C VAL A 85 -0.83 -22.38 -15.42
N HIS A 86 -1.47 -21.66 -14.50
CA HIS A 86 -2.92 -21.68 -14.28
C HIS A 86 -3.54 -20.29 -14.38
N THR A 87 -3.10 -19.51 -15.37
CA THR A 87 -3.42 -18.09 -15.54
C THR A 87 -4.91 -17.77 -15.39
N ALA A 88 -5.79 -18.49 -16.10
CA ALA A 88 -7.23 -18.24 -16.09
C ALA A 88 -7.85 -18.47 -14.70
N LEU A 89 -7.55 -19.61 -14.06
CA LEU A 89 -8.07 -19.94 -12.71
C LEU A 89 -7.59 -18.94 -11.66
N THR A 90 -6.32 -18.56 -11.75
CA THR A 90 -5.69 -17.60 -10.84
C THR A 90 -6.34 -16.21 -10.97
N TYR A 91 -6.56 -15.71 -12.18
CA TYR A 91 -7.28 -14.45 -12.38
C TYR A 91 -8.76 -14.54 -11.95
N SER A 92 -9.45 -15.65 -12.22
CA SER A 92 -10.82 -15.85 -11.75
C SER A 92 -10.92 -15.86 -10.22
N PHE A 93 -9.96 -16.47 -9.53
CA PHE A 93 -9.89 -16.47 -8.07
C PHE A 93 -9.73 -15.04 -7.51
N PHE A 94 -8.82 -14.24 -8.08
CA PHE A 94 -8.62 -12.85 -7.64
C PHE A 94 -9.81 -11.96 -7.97
N LEU A 95 -10.44 -12.15 -9.13
CA LEU A 95 -11.71 -11.48 -9.44
C LEU A 95 -12.78 -11.78 -8.39
N GLY A 96 -12.89 -13.05 -7.96
CA GLY A 96 -13.76 -13.46 -6.86
C GLY A 96 -13.46 -12.72 -5.55
N LEU A 97 -12.19 -12.60 -5.16
CA LEU A 97 -11.78 -11.84 -3.97
C LEU A 97 -12.09 -10.34 -4.08
N ILE A 98 -11.90 -9.73 -5.25
CA ILE A 98 -12.23 -8.33 -5.52
C ILE A 98 -13.75 -8.12 -5.38
N ILE A 99 -14.57 -8.97 -6.01
CA ILE A 99 -16.04 -8.91 -5.89
C ILE A 99 -16.46 -9.08 -4.42
N ALA A 100 -15.90 -10.07 -3.72
CA ALA A 100 -16.20 -10.29 -2.30
C ALA A 100 -15.87 -9.05 -1.45
N SER A 101 -14.74 -8.38 -1.72
CA SER A 101 -14.37 -7.14 -1.03
C SER A 101 -15.36 -6.00 -1.27
N ALA A 102 -15.84 -5.85 -2.51
CA ALA A 102 -16.86 -4.86 -2.85
C ALA A 102 -18.18 -5.17 -2.13
N VAL A 103 -18.57 -6.45 -2.06
CA VAL A 103 -19.77 -6.89 -1.32
C VAL A 103 -19.64 -6.60 0.18
N VAL A 104 -18.49 -6.89 0.80
CA VAL A 104 -18.25 -6.59 2.22
C VAL A 104 -18.35 -5.09 2.49
N LEU A 105 -17.76 -4.27 1.62
CA LEU A 105 -17.84 -2.81 1.74
C LEU A 105 -19.28 -2.31 1.56
N PHE A 106 -20.00 -2.83 0.57
CA PHE A 106 -21.40 -2.50 0.33
C PHE A 106 -22.30 -2.85 1.52
N ARG A 107 -22.07 -3.99 2.18
CA ARG A 107 -22.83 -4.39 3.38
C ARG A 107 -22.55 -3.54 4.62
N LYS A 108 -21.46 -2.76 4.63
CA LYS A 108 -21.17 -1.78 5.70
C LYS A 108 -21.91 -0.45 5.50
N LEU A 109 -22.60 -0.26 4.37
CA LEU A 109 -23.43 0.92 4.15
C LEU A 109 -24.72 0.80 4.97
N ASN A 110 -25.00 1.79 5.80
CA ASN A 110 -26.19 1.80 6.66
C ASN A 110 -27.49 1.93 5.85
N GLU A 111 -27.47 2.72 4.77
CA GLU A 111 -28.63 2.94 3.88
C GLU A 111 -28.17 3.14 2.43
N ILE A 112 -28.94 2.61 1.47
CA ILE A 112 -28.71 2.84 0.04
C ILE A 112 -29.55 4.04 -0.38
N SER A 113 -28.97 5.23 -0.31
CA SER A 113 -29.60 6.45 -0.80
C SER A 113 -29.27 6.71 -2.28
N ILE A 114 -30.08 7.54 -2.95
CA ILE A 114 -29.80 7.94 -4.34
C ILE A 114 -28.42 8.61 -4.49
N LYS A 115 -27.96 9.33 -3.46
CA LYS A 115 -26.62 9.92 -3.39
C LYS A 115 -25.52 8.85 -3.43
N THR A 116 -25.76 7.71 -2.78
CA THR A 116 -24.82 6.56 -2.75
C THR A 116 -24.71 5.90 -4.12
N ILE A 117 -25.83 5.76 -4.82
CA ILE A 117 -25.83 5.23 -6.18
C ILE A 117 -25.11 6.19 -7.13
N ILE A 118 -25.41 7.50 -7.04
CA ILE A 118 -24.73 8.52 -7.86
C ILE A 118 -23.23 8.53 -7.58
N SER A 119 -22.79 8.49 -6.32
CA SER A 119 -21.37 8.46 -5.99
C SER A 119 -20.68 7.19 -6.48
N ALA A 120 -21.34 6.03 -6.40
CA ALA A 120 -20.83 4.77 -6.95
C ALA A 120 -20.65 4.85 -8.47
N VAL A 121 -21.64 5.38 -9.20
CA VAL A 121 -21.58 5.57 -10.65
C VAL A 121 -20.45 6.52 -11.04
N ILE A 122 -20.34 7.67 -10.36
CA ILE A 122 -19.24 8.63 -10.58
C ILE A 122 -17.90 7.96 -10.29
N GLY A 123 -17.77 7.23 -9.19
CA GLY A 123 -16.56 6.50 -8.84
C GLY A 123 -16.16 5.46 -9.88
N CYS A 124 -17.12 4.70 -10.42
CA CYS A 124 -16.88 3.75 -11.52
C CYS A 124 -16.40 4.47 -12.78
N ILE A 125 -17.04 5.56 -13.18
CA ILE A 125 -16.65 6.35 -14.36
C ILE A 125 -15.24 6.93 -14.17
N LEU A 126 -14.96 7.56 -13.02
CA LEU A 126 -13.64 8.12 -12.72
C LEU A 126 -12.57 7.04 -12.71
N THR A 127 -12.83 5.88 -12.10
CA THR A 127 -11.89 4.75 -12.09
C THR A 127 -11.65 4.23 -13.50
N TYR A 128 -12.69 4.10 -14.33
CA TYR A 128 -12.57 3.67 -15.71
C TYR A 128 -11.72 4.64 -16.54
N ILE A 129 -11.98 5.95 -16.43
CA ILE A 129 -11.18 6.98 -17.08
C ILE A 129 -9.73 6.87 -16.60
N PHE A 130 -9.52 6.76 -15.29
CA PHE A 130 -8.21 6.71 -14.67
C PHE A 130 -7.38 5.50 -15.13
N VAL A 131 -7.98 4.31 -15.19
CA VAL A 131 -7.32 3.08 -15.67
C VAL A 131 -7.04 3.15 -17.18
N SER A 132 -7.84 3.90 -17.94
CA SER A 132 -7.67 4.08 -19.38
C SER A 132 -6.63 5.14 -19.74
N LEU A 133 -6.08 5.87 -18.77
CA LEU A 133 -5.00 6.83 -19.02
C LEU A 133 -3.73 6.06 -19.42
N ASN A 134 -3.10 6.52 -20.50
CA ASN A 134 -1.77 6.02 -20.83
C ASN A 134 -0.79 6.38 -19.71
N PRO A 135 0.15 5.49 -19.37
CA PRO A 135 1.21 5.81 -18.44
C PRO A 135 1.90 7.11 -18.85
N ILE A 136 1.95 8.07 -17.92
CA ILE A 136 2.63 9.33 -18.16
C ILE A 136 4.12 8.98 -18.28
N ALA A 137 4.75 9.37 -19.39
CA ALA A 137 6.19 9.34 -19.53
C ALA A 137 6.80 10.45 -18.67
N ALA A 138 6.64 10.35 -17.34
CA ALA A 138 7.18 11.30 -16.40
C ALA A 138 8.68 11.08 -16.29
N ASN A 139 9.44 12.18 -16.32
CA ASN A 139 10.88 12.14 -16.09
C ASN A 139 11.18 11.48 -14.72
N HIS A 140 12.31 10.80 -14.58
CA HIS A 140 12.71 10.10 -13.37
C HIS A 140 13.48 11.01 -12.41
N SER A 141 13.10 12.28 -12.32
CA SER A 141 13.77 13.23 -11.42
C SER A 141 13.48 12.88 -9.96
N LEU A 142 14.41 13.19 -9.06
CA LEU A 142 14.25 12.92 -7.62
C LEU A 142 12.95 13.52 -7.05
N ILE A 143 12.54 14.71 -7.53
CA ILE A 143 11.29 15.35 -7.14
C ILE A 143 10.07 14.50 -7.53
N ILE A 144 10.07 13.96 -8.74
CA ILE A 144 8.98 13.10 -9.21
C ILE A 144 8.96 11.80 -8.41
N LEU A 145 10.12 11.21 -8.10
CA LEU A 145 10.22 10.01 -7.28
C LEU A 145 9.70 10.24 -5.85
N PHE A 146 10.02 11.39 -5.26
CA PHE A 146 9.51 11.79 -3.95
C PHE A 146 7.97 11.83 -3.94
N PHE A 147 7.37 12.58 -4.87
CA PHE A 147 5.90 12.68 -4.95
C PHE A 147 5.26 11.36 -5.36
N SER A 148 5.94 10.54 -6.15
CA SER A 148 5.46 9.20 -6.52
C SER A 148 5.42 8.27 -5.31
N GLY A 149 6.43 8.31 -4.45
CA GLY A 149 6.42 7.57 -3.18
C GLY A 149 5.30 8.02 -2.25
N MET A 150 5.11 9.34 -2.14
CA MET A 150 4.04 9.96 -1.35
C MET A 150 2.64 9.56 -1.84
N ILE A 151 2.39 9.57 -3.14
CA ILE A 151 1.09 9.18 -3.71
C ILE A 151 0.88 7.67 -3.60
N ALA A 152 1.92 6.87 -3.88
CA ALA A 152 1.84 5.42 -3.89
C ALA A 152 1.55 4.84 -2.50
N ILE A 153 2.12 5.41 -1.44
CA ILE A 153 1.87 4.92 -0.08
C ILE A 153 0.45 5.23 0.40
N CYS A 154 -0.09 6.43 0.11
CA CYS A 154 -1.47 6.77 0.46
C CYS A 154 -2.43 5.79 -0.21
N ALA A 155 -2.16 5.47 -1.48
CA ALA A 155 -2.93 4.50 -2.23
C ALA A 155 -2.77 3.05 -1.75
N MET A 156 -1.59 2.68 -1.25
CA MET A 156 -1.34 1.32 -0.73
C MET A 156 -2.07 1.07 0.59
N ILE A 157 -2.28 2.11 1.39
CA ILE A 157 -3.03 2.03 2.65
C ILE A 157 -4.53 2.01 2.39
N LEU A 158 -5.01 2.85 1.47
CA LEU A 158 -6.43 2.95 1.14
C LEU A 158 -6.97 1.61 0.60
N PRO A 159 -8.03 1.04 1.20
CA PRO A 159 -8.59 -0.21 0.73
C PRO A 159 -9.17 -0.03 -0.68
N GLY A 160 -8.82 -0.94 -1.57
CA GLY A 160 -9.31 -0.97 -2.96
C GLY A 160 -8.45 -0.21 -3.97
N ILE A 161 -7.39 0.49 -3.54
CA ILE A 161 -6.41 1.11 -4.45
C ILE A 161 -5.07 0.38 -4.32
N SER A 162 -4.37 0.18 -5.44
CA SER A 162 -3.03 -0.43 -5.45
C SER A 162 -1.98 0.64 -5.70
N GLY A 163 -1.08 0.85 -4.73
CA GLY A 163 0.05 1.78 -4.88
C GLY A 163 0.97 1.40 -6.05
N SER A 164 1.16 0.11 -6.30
CA SER A 164 1.95 -0.37 -7.45
C SER A 164 1.33 0.01 -8.81
N PHE A 165 -0.01 0.01 -8.91
CA PHE A 165 -0.71 0.46 -10.11
C PHE A 165 -0.56 1.96 -10.32
N LEU A 166 -0.61 2.76 -9.25
CA LEU A 166 -0.32 4.20 -9.35
C LEU A 166 1.11 4.47 -9.84
N LEU A 167 2.11 3.72 -9.35
CA LEU A 167 3.48 3.85 -9.84
C LEU A 167 3.60 3.48 -11.33
N LEU A 168 2.80 2.53 -11.80
CA LEU A 168 2.78 2.13 -13.22
C LEU A 168 2.22 3.27 -14.07
N LEU A 169 1.12 3.90 -13.64
CA LEU A 169 0.52 5.06 -14.33
C LEU A 169 1.43 6.29 -14.32
N LEU A 170 2.20 6.50 -13.25
CA LEU A 170 3.19 7.56 -13.16
C LEU A 170 4.48 7.25 -13.94
N GLY A 171 4.57 6.08 -14.59
CA GLY A 171 5.77 5.65 -15.32
C GLY A 171 6.97 5.30 -14.43
N GLN A 172 6.80 5.27 -13.10
CA GLN A 172 7.90 5.07 -12.15
C GLN A 172 8.10 3.62 -11.73
N TYR A 173 7.13 2.74 -11.98
CA TYR A 173 7.18 1.34 -11.50
C TYR A 173 8.43 0.58 -11.99
N LYS A 174 8.67 0.57 -13.31
CA LYS A 174 9.84 -0.11 -13.90
C LYS A 174 11.15 0.54 -13.47
N TYR A 175 11.18 1.87 -13.39
CA TYR A 175 12.35 2.62 -12.96
C TYR A 175 12.74 2.27 -11.52
N MET A 176 11.78 2.27 -10.59
CA MET A 176 12.01 1.93 -9.19
C MET A 176 12.38 0.46 -8.99
N LEU A 177 11.80 -0.46 -9.77
CA LEU A 177 12.25 -1.87 -9.77
C LEU A 177 13.72 -1.99 -10.18
N ASN A 178 14.12 -1.29 -11.24
CA ASN A 178 15.52 -1.29 -11.67
C ASN A 178 16.44 -0.64 -10.62
N ALA A 179 16.01 0.48 -10.02
CA ALA A 179 16.75 1.14 -8.94
C ALA A 179 16.96 0.21 -7.74
N LEU A 180 15.95 -0.60 -7.37
CA LEU A 180 16.08 -1.62 -6.32
C LEU A 180 17.06 -2.75 -6.71
N HIS A 181 16.96 -3.27 -7.93
CA HIS A 181 17.87 -4.32 -8.41
C HIS A 181 19.33 -3.86 -8.51
N GLN A 182 19.55 -2.62 -8.93
CA GLN A 182 20.88 -2.01 -9.08
C GLN A 182 21.36 -1.32 -7.80
N LEU A 183 20.58 -1.35 -6.72
CA LEU A 183 20.88 -0.69 -5.44
C LEU A 183 21.20 0.80 -5.59
N HIS A 184 20.42 1.52 -6.40
CA HIS A 184 20.50 2.97 -6.55
C HIS A 184 19.94 3.66 -5.29
N PHE A 185 20.79 3.78 -4.28
CA PHE A 185 20.38 4.22 -2.95
C PHE A 185 19.77 5.63 -2.92
N THR A 186 20.23 6.56 -3.76
CA THR A 186 19.71 7.93 -3.77
C THR A 186 18.22 7.96 -4.12
N GLU A 187 17.84 7.29 -5.18
CA GLU A 187 16.47 7.16 -5.68
C GLU A 187 15.59 6.42 -4.68
N ILE A 188 16.10 5.30 -4.14
CA ILE A 188 15.39 4.50 -3.13
C ILE A 188 15.11 5.35 -1.89
N ILE A 189 16.12 6.06 -1.37
CA ILE A 189 15.97 6.89 -0.18
C ILE A 189 14.97 8.01 -0.44
N VAL A 190 15.07 8.73 -1.56
CA VAL A 190 14.14 9.82 -1.89
C VAL A 190 12.69 9.31 -2.01
N PHE A 191 12.50 8.16 -2.65
CA PHE A 191 11.20 7.51 -2.75
C PHE A 191 10.65 7.12 -1.38
N VAL A 192 11.48 6.47 -0.54
CA VAL A 192 11.11 6.05 0.81
C VAL A 192 10.79 7.25 1.70
N VAL A 193 11.54 8.34 1.61
CA VAL A 193 11.25 9.57 2.36
C VAL A 193 9.92 10.17 1.91
N GLY A 194 9.63 10.20 0.61
CA GLY A 194 8.32 10.61 0.09
C GLY A 194 7.19 9.74 0.63
N ALA A 195 7.37 8.42 0.66
CA ALA A 195 6.42 7.49 1.25
C ALA A 195 6.26 7.68 2.76
N LEU A 196 7.35 7.92 3.50
CA LEU A 196 7.28 8.19 4.94
C LEU A 196 6.58 9.51 5.24
N ILE A 197 6.66 10.51 4.37
CA ILE A 197 5.91 11.77 4.56
C ILE A 197 4.45 11.60 4.16
N GLY A 198 4.14 10.85 3.10
CA GLY A 198 2.77 10.67 2.64
C GLY A 198 1.90 9.79 3.54
N ILE A 199 2.51 8.93 4.35
CA ILE A 199 1.80 8.06 5.30
C ILE A 199 1.43 8.77 6.61
N LEU A 200 2.00 9.95 6.88
CA LEU A 200 1.80 10.76 8.08
C LEU A 200 0.84 11.92 7.84
#